data_AF-A0A703XJ64-F1
#
_entry.id   AF-A0A703XJ64-F1
#
_cell.length_a   1.000
_cell.length_b   1.000
_cell.length_c   1.000
_cell.angle_alpha   90.00
_cell.angle_beta   90.00
_cell.angle_gamma   90.00
#
_symmetry.space_group_name_H-M   'P 1'
#
loop_
_entity.id
_entity.type
_entity.pdbx_description
1 polymer ?
#
loop_
_entity_poly.entity_id
_entity_poly.type
_entity_poly.pdbx_seq_one_letter_code
_entity_poly.pdbx_strand_id
1 'polypeptide(L)'
;KTGTGELTLSGDNSYSGDTTIADGTLIAANVNALGSGNIDNSGTLMLDANGAFELANITTHTGATTALAAGSTLDAGQLTQEDGSTLSIDLGAATDDAVITADSVTLGGTLNVTGIGSVTDSWTPEAYTYTLIDSDSAITSDFDDLTIAGMNREDVDFLTIDGKVDEADNTHYD
;
A
#
# COMPACT_ATOMS: atom_id res chain seq x y z
N LYS A 1 -9.08 17.15 -3.43
CA LYS A 1 -10.37 16.46 -3.26
C LYS A 1 -11.00 16.86 -1.93
N THR A 2 -12.25 17.30 -1.94
CA THR A 2 -13.04 17.66 -0.74
C THR A 2 -14.44 17.02 -0.82
N GLY A 3 -15.14 17.00 0.32
CA GLY A 3 -16.47 16.40 0.47
C GLY A 3 -16.45 14.87 0.49
N THR A 4 -17.52 14.26 1.00
CA THR A 4 -17.57 12.82 1.29
C THR A 4 -17.73 11.92 0.06
N GLY A 5 -17.93 12.49 -1.13
CA GLY A 5 -18.15 11.73 -2.36
C GLY A 5 -16.89 11.14 -2.97
N GLU A 6 -17.07 10.44 -4.08
CA GLU A 6 -16.00 9.85 -4.89
C GLU A 6 -15.66 10.76 -6.08
N LEU A 7 -14.37 10.83 -6.42
CA LEU A 7 -13.87 11.45 -7.64
C LEU A 7 -12.93 10.47 -8.35
N THR A 8 -13.23 10.12 -9.59
CA THR A 8 -12.37 9.29 -10.43
C THR A 8 -11.60 10.15 -11.43
N LEU A 9 -10.29 9.98 -11.49
CA LEU A 9 -9.41 10.53 -12.50
C LEU A 9 -8.96 9.38 -13.41
N SER A 10 -9.46 9.34 -14.65
CA SER A 10 -9.28 8.20 -15.56
C SER A 10 -8.37 8.47 -16.77
N GLY A 11 -7.72 9.63 -16.80
CA GLY A 11 -6.85 10.05 -17.90
C GLY A 11 -5.68 10.85 -17.40
N ASP A 12 -4.72 11.08 -18.29
CA ASP A 12 -3.45 11.71 -17.94
C ASP A 12 -3.65 13.15 -17.42
N ASN A 13 -2.97 13.48 -16.33
CA ASN A 13 -2.92 14.83 -15.78
C ASN A 13 -1.46 15.30 -15.63
N SER A 14 -1.23 16.59 -15.88
CA SER A 14 0.12 17.18 -15.83
C SER A 14 0.22 18.38 -14.89
N TYR A 15 -0.66 18.44 -13.89
CA TYR A 15 -0.57 19.48 -12.86
C TYR A 15 0.66 19.21 -11.99
N SER A 16 1.35 20.28 -11.61
CA SER A 16 2.61 20.21 -10.85
C SER A 16 2.46 20.54 -9.37
N GLY A 17 1.24 20.89 -8.93
CA GLY A 17 0.94 21.14 -7.52
C GLY A 17 0.59 19.85 -6.77
N ASP A 18 0.59 19.94 -5.46
CA ASP A 18 0.23 18.82 -4.58
C ASP A 18 -1.24 18.39 -4.78
N THR A 19 -1.50 17.12 -4.53
CA THR A 19 -2.84 16.55 -4.44
C THR A 19 -3.23 16.41 -2.98
N THR A 20 -4.06 17.33 -2.49
CA THR A 20 -4.66 17.20 -1.16
C THR A 20 -5.99 16.45 -1.24
N ILE A 21 -6.16 15.37 -0.48
CA ILE A 21 -7.41 14.64 -0.29
C ILE A 21 -7.89 14.92 1.14
N ALA A 22 -8.74 15.93 1.30
CA ALA A 22 -9.20 16.35 2.61
C ALA A 22 -10.35 15.49 3.16
N ASP A 23 -11.12 14.82 2.29
CA ASP A 23 -12.25 13.95 2.62
C ASP A 23 -12.74 13.17 1.39
N GLY A 24 -13.47 12.08 1.64
CA GLY A 24 -14.01 11.15 0.63
C GLY A 24 -12.94 10.40 -0.14
N THR A 25 -13.29 9.89 -1.32
CA THR A 25 -12.43 9.00 -2.11
C THR A 25 -11.94 9.69 -3.39
N LEU A 26 -10.63 9.61 -3.64
CA LEU A 26 -10.01 9.90 -4.93
C LEU A 26 -9.54 8.58 -5.55
N ILE A 27 -10.08 8.24 -6.71
CA ILE A 27 -9.68 7.06 -7.49
C ILE A 27 -8.81 7.52 -8.66
N ALA A 28 -7.57 7.05 -8.71
CA ALA A 28 -6.68 7.21 -9.85
C ALA A 28 -6.81 5.96 -10.75
N ALA A 29 -7.63 6.06 -11.80
CA ALA A 29 -7.97 4.96 -12.71
C ALA A 29 -7.09 4.92 -13.98
N ASN A 30 -5.92 5.57 -13.92
CA ASN A 30 -4.85 5.56 -14.92
C ASN A 30 -3.55 5.88 -14.16
N VAL A 31 -2.44 5.23 -14.50
CA VAL A 31 -1.14 5.43 -13.84
C VAL A 31 -0.63 6.88 -13.88
N ASN A 32 -1.04 7.64 -14.90
CA ASN A 32 -0.73 9.08 -15.06
C ASN A 32 -1.87 9.99 -14.60
N ALA A 33 -2.85 9.47 -13.84
CA ALA A 33 -4.02 10.24 -13.44
C ALA A 33 -3.71 11.32 -12.40
N LEU A 34 -2.62 11.18 -11.66
CA LEU A 34 -2.17 12.13 -10.66
C LEU A 34 -1.02 12.97 -11.21
N GLY A 35 -0.88 14.18 -10.67
CA GLY A 35 0.20 15.11 -11.03
C GLY A 35 1.51 14.79 -10.31
N SER A 36 2.53 15.60 -10.56
CA SER A 36 3.89 15.37 -10.07
C SER A 36 4.16 15.88 -8.64
N GLY A 37 3.14 16.41 -7.96
CA GLY A 37 3.27 16.94 -6.60
C GLY A 37 3.12 15.87 -5.52
N ASN A 38 3.27 16.27 -4.26
CA ASN A 38 3.05 15.37 -3.14
C ASN A 38 1.57 15.00 -3.00
N ILE A 39 1.29 13.86 -2.39
CA ILE A 39 -0.04 13.45 -1.97
C ILE A 39 -0.17 13.62 -0.46
N ASP A 40 -1.11 14.48 -0.06
CA ASP A 40 -1.51 14.71 1.32
C ASP A 40 -2.91 14.11 1.49
N ASN A 41 -3.00 12.94 2.15
CA ASN A 41 -4.21 12.13 2.19
C ASN A 41 -4.80 12.05 3.60
N SER A 42 -5.92 12.76 3.81
CA SER A 42 -6.81 12.67 4.97
C SER A 42 -8.14 11.95 4.67
N GLY A 43 -8.27 11.32 3.49
CA GLY A 43 -9.46 10.59 3.07
C GLY A 43 -9.10 9.20 2.55
N THR A 44 -9.54 8.86 1.34
CA THR A 44 -9.11 7.64 0.66
C THR A 44 -8.46 7.97 -0.67
N LEU A 45 -7.22 7.49 -0.86
CA LEU A 45 -6.58 7.37 -2.16
C LEU A 45 -6.71 5.93 -2.64
N MET A 46 -7.28 5.71 -3.81
CA MET A 46 -7.33 4.41 -4.46
C MET A 46 -6.55 4.47 -5.78
N LEU A 47 -5.46 3.72 -5.85
CA LEU A 47 -4.67 3.49 -7.05
C LEU A 47 -5.27 2.27 -7.75
N ASP A 48 -6.01 2.51 -8.84
CA ASP A 48 -6.85 1.51 -9.53
C ASP A 48 -6.52 1.47 -11.02
N ALA A 49 -5.28 1.10 -11.34
CA ALA A 49 -4.84 0.92 -12.71
C ALA A 49 -3.75 -0.14 -12.79
N ASN A 50 -3.82 -0.99 -13.80
CA ASN A 50 -2.74 -1.94 -14.06
C ASN A 50 -1.44 -1.20 -14.40
N GLY A 51 -0.37 -1.47 -13.64
CA GLY A 51 0.95 -0.89 -13.81
C GLY A 51 1.42 -0.04 -12.63
N ALA A 52 2.57 0.60 -12.81
CA ALA A 52 3.22 1.39 -11.78
C ALA A 52 2.70 2.84 -11.74
N PHE A 53 2.32 3.30 -10.56
CA PHE A 53 2.14 4.71 -10.25
C PHE A 53 3.49 5.28 -9.79
N GLU A 54 4.02 6.25 -10.53
CA GLU A 54 5.23 7.00 -10.16
C GLU A 54 4.81 8.29 -9.44
N LEU A 55 4.97 8.35 -8.12
CA LEU A 55 4.51 9.47 -7.28
C LEU A 55 5.66 10.10 -6.50
N ALA A 56 5.52 11.39 -6.16
CA ALA A 56 6.56 12.09 -5.40
C ALA A 56 6.64 11.59 -3.95
N ASN A 57 5.81 12.11 -3.06
CA ASN A 57 5.72 11.63 -1.67
C ASN A 57 4.25 11.40 -1.34
N ILE A 58 3.97 10.38 -0.53
CA ILE A 58 2.62 10.08 -0.04
C ILE A 58 2.64 10.10 1.48
N THR A 59 1.79 10.93 2.07
CA THR A 59 1.48 10.87 3.50
C THR A 59 0.02 10.46 3.67
N THR A 60 -0.21 9.36 4.38
CA THR A 60 -1.54 8.90 4.76
C THR A 60 -1.75 9.21 6.23
N HIS A 61 -2.65 10.14 6.50
CA HIS A 61 -2.91 10.62 7.85
C HIS A 61 -3.74 9.62 8.68
N THR A 62 -3.74 9.80 10.01
CA THR A 62 -4.58 9.01 10.92
C THR A 62 -6.04 8.94 10.43
N GLY A 63 -6.59 7.73 10.34
CA GLY A 63 -7.95 7.47 9.88
C GLY A 63 -8.15 7.53 8.36
N ALA A 64 -7.11 7.85 7.59
CA ALA A 64 -7.12 7.83 6.13
C ALA A 64 -6.66 6.48 5.58
N THR A 65 -6.90 6.25 4.30
CA THR A 65 -6.52 5.01 3.61
C THR A 65 -5.81 5.32 2.30
N THR A 66 -4.69 4.64 2.06
CA THR A 66 -4.10 4.49 0.73
C THR A 66 -4.28 3.04 0.30
N ALA A 67 -4.86 2.83 -0.88
CA ALA A 67 -5.21 1.51 -1.37
C ALA A 67 -4.64 1.27 -2.78
N LEU A 68 -4.09 0.08 -3.00
CA LEU A 68 -3.64 -0.42 -4.30
C LEU A 68 -4.56 -1.56 -4.72
N ALA A 69 -5.24 -1.39 -5.85
CA ALA A 69 -6.05 -2.44 -6.46
C ALA A 69 -5.16 -3.48 -7.15
N ALA A 70 -5.71 -4.67 -7.42
CA ALA A 70 -5.00 -5.75 -8.08
C ALA A 70 -4.32 -5.27 -9.39
N GLY A 71 -3.03 -5.58 -9.53
CA GLY A 71 -2.22 -5.20 -10.68
C GLY A 71 -1.65 -3.78 -10.64
N SER A 72 -1.95 -2.99 -9.60
CA SER A 72 -1.32 -1.68 -9.37
C SER A 72 -0.05 -1.86 -8.54
N THR A 73 1.04 -1.21 -8.95
CA THR A 73 2.25 -1.06 -8.13
C THR A 73 2.53 0.41 -7.86
N LEU A 74 3.34 0.70 -6.84
CA LEU A 74 3.70 2.06 -6.46
C LEU A 74 5.21 2.22 -6.44
N ASP A 75 5.70 3.24 -7.15
CA ASP A 75 7.07 3.75 -7.02
C ASP A 75 6.99 5.18 -6.46
N ALA A 76 7.55 5.40 -5.26
CA ALA A 76 7.44 6.67 -4.55
C ALA A 76 8.78 7.18 -4.00
N GLY A 77 9.01 8.48 -3.99
CA GLY A 77 10.13 9.04 -3.21
C GLY A 77 9.96 8.82 -1.70
N GLN A 78 8.74 8.93 -1.19
CA GLN A 78 8.45 8.61 0.21
C GLN A 78 7.06 8.00 0.40
N LEU A 79 6.99 6.96 1.23
CA LEU A 79 5.74 6.45 1.78
C LEU A 79 5.72 6.65 3.30
N THR A 80 4.80 7.50 3.78
CA THR A 80 4.54 7.70 5.21
C THR A 80 3.12 7.26 5.54
N GLN A 81 3.02 6.24 6.40
CA GLN A 81 1.78 5.83 7.07
C GLN A 81 1.82 6.34 8.51
N GLU A 82 0.95 7.28 8.87
CA GLU A 82 0.83 7.73 10.26
C GLU A 82 0.11 6.70 11.13
N ASP A 83 0.30 6.75 12.45
CA ASP A 83 -0.43 5.93 13.40
C ASP A 83 -1.95 6.01 13.16
N GLY A 84 -2.61 4.85 13.12
CA GLY A 84 -4.04 4.72 12.86
C GLY A 84 -4.47 4.99 11.41
N SER A 85 -3.55 5.12 10.46
CA SER A 85 -3.84 5.06 9.03
C SER A 85 -4.00 3.60 8.54
N THR A 86 -4.39 3.43 7.28
CA THR A 86 -4.46 2.11 6.65
C THR A 86 -3.79 2.10 5.28
N LEU A 87 -2.86 1.16 5.09
CA LEU A 87 -2.38 0.75 3.78
C LEU A 87 -3.12 -0.53 3.37
N SER A 88 -3.85 -0.50 2.26
CA SER A 88 -4.58 -1.66 1.74
C SER A 88 -3.98 -2.10 0.42
N ILE A 89 -3.60 -3.37 0.30
CA ILE A 89 -3.02 -3.94 -0.93
C ILE A 89 -3.86 -5.14 -1.35
N ASP A 90 -4.36 -5.11 -2.57
CA ASP A 90 -4.92 -6.28 -3.25
C ASP A 90 -3.80 -6.94 -4.07
N LEU A 91 -3.29 -8.07 -3.58
CA LEU A 91 -2.19 -8.78 -4.23
C LEU A 91 -2.58 -9.45 -5.55
N GLY A 92 -3.88 -9.69 -5.78
CA GLY A 92 -4.35 -10.42 -6.95
C GLY A 92 -3.55 -11.70 -7.25
N ALA A 93 -3.10 -11.86 -8.50
CA ALA A 93 -2.13 -12.88 -8.87
C ALA A 93 -0.72 -12.35 -8.61
N ALA A 94 0.00 -13.01 -7.70
CA ALA A 94 1.31 -12.60 -7.20
C ALA A 94 2.25 -12.05 -8.30
N THR A 95 2.88 -10.91 -8.00
CA THR A 95 4.04 -10.41 -8.73
C THR A 95 5.30 -10.99 -8.11
N ASP A 96 6.31 -11.35 -8.90
CA ASP A 96 7.60 -11.84 -8.36
C ASP A 96 8.41 -10.71 -7.68
N ASP A 97 8.04 -9.46 -7.94
CA ASP A 97 8.65 -8.24 -7.39
C ASP A 97 7.78 -7.61 -6.30
N ALA A 98 8.39 -6.73 -5.48
CA ALA A 98 7.70 -5.95 -4.46
C ALA A 98 6.58 -5.09 -5.07
N VAL A 99 5.49 -4.94 -4.31
CA VAL A 99 4.32 -4.16 -4.76
C VAL A 99 4.58 -2.66 -4.65
N ILE A 100 5.38 -2.27 -3.66
CA ILE A 100 5.76 -0.89 -3.39
C ILE A 100 7.28 -0.79 -3.36
N THR A 101 7.82 0.13 -4.16
CA THR A 101 9.21 0.60 -4.04
C THR A 101 9.22 2.04 -3.56
N ALA A 102 10.16 2.41 -2.67
CA ALA A 102 10.31 3.80 -2.29
C ALA A 102 11.70 4.23 -1.78
N ASP A 103 12.10 5.50 -1.99
CA ASP A 103 13.40 5.96 -1.48
C ASP A 103 13.45 5.91 0.08
N SER A 104 12.31 6.16 0.72
CA SER A 104 12.16 6.08 2.18
C SER A 104 10.74 5.67 2.61
N VAL A 105 10.67 4.88 3.68
CA VAL A 105 9.39 4.38 4.23
C VAL A 105 9.33 4.60 5.75
N THR A 106 8.18 5.11 6.21
CA THR A 106 7.81 5.13 7.64
C THR A 106 6.46 4.46 7.81
N LEU A 107 6.41 3.44 8.67
CA LEU A 107 5.22 2.62 8.89
C LEU A 107 4.59 2.87 10.26
N GLY A 108 3.26 2.81 10.28
CA GLY A 108 2.40 2.90 11.45
C GLY A 108 0.98 2.49 11.05
N GLY A 109 0.07 2.35 12.01
CA GLY A 109 -1.31 1.96 11.71
C GLY A 109 -1.43 0.54 11.18
N THR A 110 -2.34 0.31 10.23
CA THR A 110 -2.74 -1.04 9.80
C THR A 110 -2.33 -1.34 8.37
N LEU A 111 -1.73 -2.51 8.15
CA LEU A 111 -1.61 -3.15 6.85
C LEU A 111 -2.78 -4.10 6.62
N ASN A 112 -3.49 -3.92 5.51
CA ASN A 112 -4.54 -4.82 5.04
C ASN A 112 -4.18 -5.44 3.71
N VAL A 113 -4.00 -6.76 3.69
CA VAL A 113 -3.69 -7.52 2.48
C VAL A 113 -4.92 -8.31 2.06
N THR A 114 -5.31 -8.17 0.81
CA THR A 114 -6.44 -8.88 0.18
C THR A 114 -5.97 -9.54 -1.11
N GLY A 115 -6.89 -10.15 -1.88
CA GLY A 115 -6.56 -10.72 -3.18
C GLY A 115 -5.84 -12.07 -3.16
N ILE A 116 -5.36 -12.51 -2.00
CA ILE A 116 -4.78 -13.85 -1.86
C ILE A 116 -5.89 -14.90 -2.11
N GLY A 117 -5.73 -15.67 -3.18
CA GLY A 117 -6.66 -16.75 -3.52
C GLY A 117 -6.69 -17.84 -2.44
N SER A 118 -7.55 -18.85 -2.61
CA SER A 118 -7.45 -20.05 -1.78
C SER A 118 -6.07 -20.70 -1.97
N VAL A 119 -5.36 -20.93 -0.88
CA VAL A 119 -4.09 -21.67 -0.89
C VAL A 119 -4.43 -23.13 -1.23
N THR A 120 -4.42 -23.47 -2.53
CA THR A 120 -4.75 -24.81 -3.02
C THR A 120 -3.54 -25.74 -3.04
N ASP A 121 -2.34 -25.18 -2.89
CA ASP A 121 -1.11 -25.96 -2.87
C ASP A 121 -0.96 -26.74 -1.57
N SER A 122 -0.43 -27.96 -1.72
CA SER A 122 -0.09 -28.80 -0.59
C SER A 122 0.95 -28.09 0.26
N TRP A 123 0.57 -27.78 1.49
CA TRP A 123 1.46 -27.31 2.55
C TRP A 123 2.82 -28.00 2.51
N THR A 124 3.84 -27.25 2.11
CA THR A 124 5.23 -27.59 2.38
C THR A 124 5.59 -26.94 3.72
N PRO A 125 6.44 -27.57 4.54
CA PRO A 125 6.87 -26.99 5.81
C PRO A 125 7.89 -25.85 5.64
N GLU A 126 8.14 -25.40 4.41
CA GLU A 126 9.07 -24.31 4.11
C GLU A 126 8.32 -22.98 4.24
N ALA A 127 8.88 -22.05 5.01
CA ALA A 127 8.37 -20.69 5.08
C ALA A 127 8.58 -20.03 3.71
N TYR A 128 7.52 -19.47 3.14
CA TYR A 128 7.60 -18.60 1.99
C TYR A 128 7.60 -17.16 2.50
N THR A 129 8.66 -16.43 2.17
CA THR A 129 8.79 -15.00 2.45
C THR A 129 8.51 -14.24 1.16
N TYR A 130 7.76 -13.14 1.27
CA TYR A 130 7.41 -12.30 0.13
C TYR A 130 7.59 -10.83 0.52
N THR A 131 8.56 -10.17 -0.08
CA THR A 131 8.78 -8.75 0.16
C THR A 131 7.65 -7.94 -0.47
N LEU A 132 6.88 -7.26 0.37
CA LEU A 132 5.75 -6.43 -0.04
C LEU A 132 6.18 -4.99 -0.35
N ILE A 133 7.11 -4.47 0.45
CA ILE A 133 7.66 -3.11 0.36
C ILE A 133 9.18 -3.22 0.32
N ASP A 134 9.78 -2.60 -0.68
CA ASP A 134 11.23 -2.45 -0.84
C ASP A 134 11.60 -0.96 -0.78
N SER A 135 12.57 -0.59 0.06
CA SER A 135 13.00 0.79 0.22
C SER A 135 14.50 0.97 0.04
N ASP A 136 14.94 2.07 -0.58
CA ASP A 136 16.38 2.39 -0.68
C ASP A 136 17.03 2.70 0.68
N SER A 137 16.21 3.00 1.69
CA SER A 137 16.64 3.33 3.05
C SER A 137 15.99 2.41 4.07
N ALA A 138 16.60 2.31 5.25
CA ALA A 138 16.01 1.58 6.37
C ALA A 138 14.57 2.06 6.65
N ILE A 139 13.62 1.13 6.64
CA ILE A 139 12.24 1.35 7.03
C ILE A 139 12.22 1.80 8.50
N THR A 140 11.49 2.89 8.75
CA THR A 140 11.33 3.44 10.10
C THR A 140 10.02 2.92 10.72
N SER A 141 10.12 2.25 11.87
CA SER A 141 8.98 1.62 12.59
C SER A 141 8.38 0.40 11.86
N ASP A 142 7.27 -0.13 12.37
CA ASP A 142 6.49 -1.26 11.83
C ASP A 142 5.01 -0.87 11.81
N PHE A 143 4.17 -1.66 11.13
CA PHE A 143 2.72 -1.57 11.29
C PHE A 143 2.32 -2.03 12.69
N ASP A 144 1.29 -1.39 13.25
CA ASP A 144 0.71 -1.80 14.54
C ASP A 144 -0.13 -3.08 14.38
N ASP A 145 -0.80 -3.22 13.23
CA ASP A 145 -1.73 -4.30 12.94
C ASP A 145 -1.55 -4.86 11.51
N LEU A 146 -1.75 -6.17 11.36
CA LEU A 146 -1.80 -6.87 10.08
C LEU A 146 -3.11 -7.63 9.93
N THR A 147 -3.83 -7.36 8.84
CA THR A 147 -5.05 -8.07 8.45
C THR A 147 -4.86 -8.71 7.09
N ILE A 148 -5.28 -9.97 6.95
CA ILE A 148 -5.09 -10.78 5.75
C ILE A 148 -6.42 -11.38 5.33
N ALA A 149 -6.86 -11.11 4.10
CA ALA A 149 -8.17 -11.51 3.58
C ALA A 149 -9.34 -11.12 4.50
N GLY A 150 -9.21 -10.01 5.23
CA GLY A 150 -10.18 -9.56 6.23
C GLY A 150 -10.22 -10.36 7.53
N MET A 151 -9.29 -11.30 7.73
CA MET A 151 -9.05 -12.00 8.99
C MET A 151 -7.87 -11.34 9.72
N ASN A 152 -7.97 -11.18 11.04
CA ASN A 152 -6.80 -10.75 11.81
C ASN A 152 -5.81 -11.90 11.91
N ARG A 153 -4.51 -11.59 11.98
CA ARG A 153 -3.47 -12.62 12.19
C ARG A 153 -3.70 -13.48 13.43
N GLU A 154 -4.38 -12.95 14.44
CA GLU A 154 -4.68 -13.66 15.70
C GLU A 154 -5.82 -14.70 15.56
N ASP A 155 -6.59 -14.67 14.46
CA ASP A 155 -7.79 -15.49 14.26
C ASP A 155 -7.54 -16.76 13.40
N VAL A 156 -6.33 -16.96 12.86
CA VAL A 156 -6.00 -18.08 11.94
C VAL A 156 -5.21 -19.20 12.64
N ASP A 157 -5.86 -20.36 12.87
CA ASP A 157 -5.36 -21.45 13.75
C ASP A 157 -4.49 -22.52 13.03
N PHE A 158 -4.21 -22.37 11.73
CA PHE A 158 -3.41 -23.36 10.98
C PHE A 158 -2.38 -22.77 10.00
N LEU A 159 -2.38 -21.45 9.80
CA LEU A 159 -1.40 -20.71 9.01
C LEU A 159 -0.91 -19.52 9.82
N THR A 160 0.32 -19.60 10.31
CA THR A 160 1.00 -18.42 10.85
C THR A 160 1.36 -17.53 9.66
N ILE A 161 0.63 -16.43 9.52
CA ILE A 161 1.00 -15.32 8.64
C ILE A 161 1.46 -14.20 9.56
N ASP A 162 2.67 -13.72 9.34
CA ASP A 162 3.25 -12.58 10.04
C ASP A 162 3.86 -11.66 8.98
N GLY A 163 3.91 -10.37 9.28
CA GLY A 163 4.57 -9.38 8.45
C GLY A 163 5.40 -8.47 9.34
N LYS A 164 6.62 -8.14 8.92
CA LYS A 164 7.53 -7.31 9.70
C LYS A 164 8.64 -6.72 8.83
N VAL A 165 9.27 -5.66 9.33
CA VAL A 165 10.56 -5.21 8.77
C VAL A 165 11.60 -6.31 8.95
N ASP A 166 12.32 -6.67 7.88
CA ASP A 166 13.34 -7.71 7.94
C ASP A 166 14.49 -7.28 8.87
N GLU A 167 14.82 -8.16 9.82
CA GLU A 167 15.90 -7.94 10.79
C GLU A 167 17.29 -8.07 10.16
N ALA A 168 17.41 -8.82 9.06
CA ALA A 168 18.64 -8.98 8.31
C ALA A 168 18.84 -7.87 7.27
N ASP A 169 17.75 -7.34 6.73
CA ASP A 169 17.74 -6.27 5.74
C ASP A 169 16.59 -5.28 5.98
N ASN A 170 16.85 -4.26 6.80
CA ASN A 170 15.80 -3.35 7.26
C ASN A 170 15.27 -2.38 6.18
N THR A 171 15.66 -2.55 4.92
CA THR A 171 15.07 -1.92 3.74
C THR A 171 13.82 -2.66 3.25
N HIS A 172 13.58 -3.89 3.70
CA HIS A 172 12.45 -4.71 3.26
C HIS A 172 11.36 -4.84 4.35
N TYR A 173 10.10 -4.83 3.91
CA TYR A 173 8.96 -5.33 4.68
C TYR A 173 8.48 -6.64 4.06
N ASP A 174 8.61 -7.71 4.83
CA ASP A 174 8.33 -9.10 4.44
C ASP A 174 7.06 -9.63 5.10
#